data_AF-A0A8J4QNU5-F1
#
_entry.id   AF-A0A8J4QNU5-F1
#
_cell.length_a   1.000
_cell.length_b   1.000
_cell.length_c   1.000
_cell.angle_alpha   90.00
_cell.angle_beta   90.00
_cell.angle_gamma   90.00
#
_symmetry.space_group_name_H-M   'P 1'
#
loop_
_entity.id
_entity.type
_entity.pdbx_description
1 polymer ?
#
loop_
_entity_poly.entity_id
_entity_poly.type
_entity_poly.pdbx_seq_one_letter_code
_entity_poly.pdbx_strand_id
1 'polypeptide(L)'
;MSAQVSGAPSQNAKSEVVRRTANFHPSIWGDRFINNTSKDKDIHLHKVSEVEELKDERLGVAYHFEREIQEALEHLYATFNDKNDVDDLYEVSLSFRLLRQEGFKVSCVVFNKFKDEDGQFKESLTSNVEGMLAFYEATHLEGAWRRDS
;
A
#
# COMPACT_ATOMS: atom_id res chain seq x y z
N MET A 1 -82.50 6.92 44.78
CA MET A 1 -81.90 6.32 43.57
C MET A 1 -80.43 6.70 43.58
N SER A 2 -79.55 5.76 43.92
CA SER A 2 -78.11 6.01 44.07
C SER A 2 -77.41 5.50 42.81
N ALA A 3 -76.64 6.35 42.13
CA ALA A 3 -75.84 5.98 40.97
C ALA A 3 -74.55 5.29 41.43
N GLN A 4 -74.31 4.06 40.98
CA GLN A 4 -73.02 3.40 41.11
C GLN A 4 -72.25 3.54 39.79
N VAL A 5 -71.09 4.21 39.85
CA VAL A 5 -70.09 4.22 38.79
C VAL A 5 -69.20 3.00 38.98
N SER A 6 -69.25 2.05 38.05
CA SER A 6 -68.34 0.91 38.00
C SER A 6 -67.11 1.31 37.19
N GLY A 7 -65.97 1.54 37.86
CA GLY A 7 -64.69 1.78 37.20
C GLY A 7 -64.15 0.48 36.57
N ALA A 8 -63.85 0.51 35.28
CA ALA A 8 -63.09 -0.54 34.61
C ALA A 8 -61.58 -0.36 34.90
N PRO A 9 -60.81 -1.43 35.13
CA PRO A 9 -59.37 -1.30 35.29
C PRO A 9 -58.72 -1.03 33.93
N SER A 10 -58.03 0.12 33.85
CA SER A 10 -57.17 0.48 32.73
C SER A 10 -55.96 -0.45 32.70
N GLN A 11 -55.93 -1.39 31.75
CA GLN A 11 -54.72 -2.10 31.40
C GLN A 11 -53.85 -1.20 30.54
N ASN A 12 -53.13 -0.27 31.18
CA ASN A 12 -52.02 0.42 30.54
C ASN A 12 -50.81 -0.54 30.50
N ALA A 13 -50.92 -1.59 29.69
CA ALA A 13 -49.83 -2.52 29.44
C ALA A 13 -48.84 -1.81 28.51
N LYS A 14 -47.70 -1.36 29.06
CA LYS A 14 -46.54 -0.97 28.27
C LYS A 14 -46.23 -2.13 27.32
N SER A 15 -46.45 -1.95 26.02
CA SER A 15 -45.99 -2.90 25.01
C SER A 15 -44.47 -2.93 25.08
N GLU A 16 -43.92 -3.94 25.73
CA GLU A 16 -42.48 -4.14 25.81
C GLU A 16 -41.99 -4.51 24.41
N VAL A 17 -41.22 -3.61 23.79
CA VAL A 17 -40.67 -3.86 22.46
C VAL A 17 -39.58 -4.93 22.60
N VAL A 18 -39.95 -6.18 22.33
CA VAL A 18 -39.03 -7.32 22.33
C VAL A 18 -38.12 -7.20 21.10
N ARG A 19 -36.99 -6.51 21.28
CA ARG A 19 -35.91 -6.48 20.28
C ARG A 19 -35.12 -7.77 20.35
N ARG A 20 -34.76 -8.35 19.20
CA ARG A 20 -33.89 -9.52 19.15
C ARG A 20 -32.52 -9.15 19.71
N THR A 21 -32.06 -9.86 20.72
CA THR A 21 -30.73 -9.67 21.32
C THR A 21 -29.67 -10.13 20.34
N ALA A 22 -28.65 -9.31 20.13
CA ALA A 22 -27.52 -9.67 19.30
C ALA A 22 -26.44 -10.37 20.14
N ASN A 23 -25.96 -11.53 19.67
CA ASN A 23 -24.97 -12.35 20.37
C ASN A 23 -23.55 -12.12 19.84
N PHE A 24 -23.18 -10.85 19.61
CA PHE A 24 -21.83 -10.52 19.16
C PHE A 24 -20.83 -10.63 20.31
N HIS A 25 -19.61 -11.08 19.99
CA HIS A 25 -18.53 -11.15 20.96
C HIS A 25 -18.07 -9.73 21.37
N PRO A 26 -17.76 -9.47 22.66
CA PRO A 26 -17.25 -8.17 23.08
C PRO A 26 -15.94 -7.78 22.39
N SER A 27 -15.67 -6.48 22.35
CA SER A 27 -14.40 -5.92 21.86
C SER A 27 -13.22 -6.53 22.62
N ILE A 28 -12.24 -7.07 21.88
CA ILE A 28 -10.99 -7.59 22.45
C ILE A 28 -10.06 -6.48 22.98
N TRP A 29 -10.37 -5.22 22.65
CA TRP A 29 -9.50 -4.07 22.90
C TRP A 29 -10.00 -3.13 24.01
N GLY A 30 -11.26 -3.26 24.44
CA GLY A 30 -11.86 -2.37 25.45
C GLY A 30 -11.65 -0.89 25.14
N ASP A 31 -11.18 -0.14 26.14
CA ASP A 31 -10.85 1.28 26.17
C ASP A 31 -9.33 1.54 26.10
N ARG A 32 -8.52 0.51 25.83
CA ARG A 32 -7.05 0.52 25.94
C ARG A 32 -6.34 1.52 25.01
N PHE A 33 -6.93 1.87 23.87
CA PHE A 33 -6.29 2.73 22.86
C PHE A 33 -6.74 4.20 22.89
N ILE A 34 -7.57 4.61 23.86
CA ILE A 34 -8.18 5.95 23.85
C ILE A 34 -7.18 7.07 24.21
N ASN A 35 -6.01 6.77 24.80
CA ASN A 35 -5.11 7.79 25.38
C ASN A 35 -3.64 7.70 24.89
N ASN A 36 -3.37 7.65 23.59
CA ASN A 36 -1.99 7.73 23.09
C ASN A 36 -1.81 8.77 21.98
N THR A 37 -1.36 9.97 22.35
CA THR A 37 -0.91 11.01 21.42
C THR A 37 0.56 11.31 21.71
N SER A 38 1.47 10.62 21.04
CA SER A 38 2.90 10.94 21.10
C SER A 38 3.29 11.92 20.00
N LYS A 39 4.23 12.81 20.33
CA LYS A 39 4.67 13.99 19.56
C LYS A 39 6.05 13.78 18.92
N ASP A 40 6.24 14.38 17.73
CA ASP A 40 7.51 14.71 17.03
C ASP A 40 8.40 13.55 16.54
N LYS A 41 9.32 13.68 15.56
CA LYS A 41 9.56 14.50 14.34
C LYS A 41 10.82 13.91 13.64
N ASP A 42 10.86 14.04 12.31
CA ASP A 42 11.98 14.08 11.34
C ASP A 42 13.26 13.24 11.53
N ILE A 43 13.71 12.57 10.45
CA ILE A 43 15.13 12.46 10.02
C ILE A 43 15.20 12.19 8.50
N HIS A 44 16.22 12.79 7.88
CA HIS A 44 16.63 12.87 6.48
C HIS A 44 17.71 11.81 6.14
N LEU A 45 17.68 11.13 4.96
CA LEU A 45 18.80 10.89 4.01
C LEU A 45 18.86 9.47 3.37
N HIS A 46 18.86 9.37 2.02
CA HIS A 46 19.71 8.63 1.04
C HIS A 46 18.97 8.08 -0.22
N LYS A 47 18.68 8.97 -1.17
CA LYS A 47 17.63 8.96 -2.24
C LYS A 47 17.39 7.77 -3.23
N VAL A 48 17.94 6.56 -3.11
CA VAL A 48 17.51 5.45 -4.04
C VAL A 48 17.25 4.12 -3.31
N SER A 49 18.15 3.65 -2.45
CA SER A 49 17.79 2.60 -1.47
C SER A 49 16.72 3.08 -0.50
N GLU A 50 16.76 4.36 -0.14
CA GLU A 50 15.76 4.98 0.73
C GLU A 50 14.37 5.00 0.10
N VAL A 51 14.22 5.11 -1.23
CA VAL A 51 12.86 5.06 -1.81
C VAL A 51 12.25 3.67 -1.61
N GLU A 52 13.04 2.61 -1.72
CA GLU A 52 12.58 1.26 -1.43
C GLU A 52 12.31 1.05 0.08
N GLU A 53 13.23 1.47 0.95
CA GLU A 53 13.08 1.36 2.41
C GLU A 53 11.95 2.24 2.97
N LEU A 54 11.77 3.46 2.47
CA LEU A 54 10.69 4.38 2.88
C LEU A 54 9.33 3.94 2.36
N LYS A 55 9.27 3.30 1.19
CA LYS A 55 8.04 2.74 0.64
C LYS A 55 7.73 1.34 1.13
N ASP A 56 8.61 0.73 1.92
CA ASP A 56 8.28 -0.53 2.54
C ASP A 56 7.08 -0.29 3.48
N GLU A 57 5.87 -0.56 2.97
CA GLU A 57 4.59 -0.35 3.65
C GLU A 57 4.56 -1.07 5.02
N ARG A 58 5.51 -2.00 5.23
CA ARG A 58 5.78 -2.71 6.46
C ARG A 58 6.18 -1.81 7.63
N LEU A 59 6.85 -0.67 7.38
CA LEU A 59 7.27 0.26 8.43
C LEU A 59 6.23 1.37 8.67
N GLY A 60 5.38 1.67 7.68
CA GLY A 60 4.24 2.58 7.82
C GLY A 60 4.60 4.07 7.98
N VAL A 61 5.83 4.48 7.66
CA VAL A 61 6.33 5.86 7.81
C VAL A 61 6.36 6.66 6.50
N ALA A 62 6.01 6.04 5.37
CA ALA A 62 6.07 6.64 4.03
C ALA A 62 5.40 8.01 3.92
N TYR A 63 4.31 8.23 4.68
CA TYR A 63 3.52 9.47 4.64
C TYR A 63 4.30 10.72 5.12
N HIS A 64 5.39 10.55 5.86
CA HIS A 64 6.25 11.66 6.27
C HIS A 64 7.18 12.14 5.14
N PHE A 65 7.34 11.33 4.10
CA PHE A 65 8.35 11.53 3.06
C PHE A 65 7.76 11.60 1.66
N GLU A 66 6.44 11.82 1.53
CA GLU A 66 5.74 11.81 0.23
C GLU A 66 6.41 12.74 -0.79
N ARG A 67 6.82 13.94 -0.35
CA ARG A 67 7.47 14.92 -1.21
C ARG A 67 8.86 14.46 -1.64
N GLU A 68 9.67 13.98 -0.71
CA GLU A 68 11.02 13.48 -0.96
C GLU A 68 11.01 12.27 -1.90
N ILE A 69 10.04 11.38 -1.69
CA ILE A 69 9.75 10.22 -2.53
C ILE A 69 9.38 10.67 -3.94
N GLN A 70 8.44 11.62 -4.07
CA GLN A 70 8.00 12.13 -5.37
C GLN A 70 9.16 12.79 -6.14
N GLU A 71 9.93 13.66 -5.50
CA GLU A 71 11.10 14.30 -6.10
C GLU A 71 12.14 13.26 -6.57
N ALA A 72 12.38 12.20 -5.78
CA ALA A 72 13.29 11.13 -6.13
C ALA A 72 12.79 10.32 -7.34
N LEU A 73 11.50 10.02 -7.39
CA LEU A 73 10.87 9.32 -8.52
C LEU A 73 10.90 10.14 -9.80
N GLU A 74 10.63 11.44 -9.73
CA GLU A 74 10.71 12.35 -10.88
C GLU A 74 12.14 12.42 -11.45
N HIS A 75 13.13 12.53 -10.57
CA HIS A 75 14.54 12.50 -10.96
C HIS A 75 14.93 11.14 -11.57
N LEU A 76 14.47 10.05 -10.97
CA LEU A 76 14.70 8.70 -11.45
C LEU A 76 14.03 8.46 -12.80
N TYR A 77 12.84 9.04 -13.05
CA TYR A 77 12.16 9.00 -14.34
C TYR A 77 12.90 9.82 -15.41
N ALA A 78 13.36 11.03 -15.07
CA ALA A 78 14.12 11.88 -16.00
C ALA A 78 15.43 11.21 -16.45
N THR A 79 16.10 10.52 -15.52
CA THR A 79 17.35 9.78 -15.80
C THR A 79 17.11 8.36 -16.32
N PHE A 80 15.88 7.85 -16.31
CA PHE A 80 15.58 6.45 -16.65
C PHE A 80 15.98 6.09 -18.09
N ASN A 81 15.82 7.02 -19.04
CA ASN A 81 16.23 6.82 -20.42
C ASN A 81 17.76 6.81 -20.57
N ASP A 82 18.48 7.51 -19.70
CA ASP A 82 19.94 7.53 -19.67
C ASP A 82 20.50 6.25 -19.01
N LYS A 83 19.66 5.49 -18.27
CA LYS A 83 20.02 4.17 -17.74
C LYS A 83 20.23 3.10 -18.80
N ASN A 84 20.16 3.42 -20.10
CA ASN A 84 20.62 2.52 -21.15
C ASN A 84 22.08 2.08 -20.92
N ASP A 85 22.92 2.96 -20.37
CA ASP A 85 24.34 2.70 -20.10
C ASP A 85 24.61 1.92 -18.79
N VAL A 86 23.58 1.67 -17.97
CA VAL A 86 23.71 0.95 -16.68
C VAL A 86 23.59 -0.56 -16.87
N ASP A 87 24.67 -1.31 -16.82
CA ASP A 87 24.67 -2.77 -17.01
C ASP A 87 24.22 -3.60 -15.79
N ASP A 88 23.54 -2.98 -14.82
CA ASP A 88 23.02 -3.66 -13.63
C ASP A 88 21.52 -4.00 -13.78
N LEU A 89 21.22 -5.31 -13.84
CA LEU A 89 19.85 -5.83 -13.89
C LEU A 89 19.04 -5.45 -12.65
N TYR A 90 19.66 -5.43 -11.46
CA TYR A 90 19.00 -5.07 -10.22
C TYR A 90 18.53 -3.61 -10.27
N GLU A 91 19.43 -2.68 -10.62
CA GLU A 91 19.10 -1.26 -10.64
C GLU A 91 18.01 -0.94 -11.67
N VAL A 92 18.10 -1.51 -12.88
CA VAL A 92 17.09 -1.30 -13.92
C VAL A 92 15.74 -1.89 -13.50
N SER A 93 15.73 -3.09 -12.91
CA SER A 93 14.49 -3.74 -12.46
C SER A 93 13.82 -3.00 -11.32
N LEU A 94 14.59 -2.59 -10.30
CA LEU A 94 14.09 -1.82 -9.17
C LEU A 94 13.54 -0.47 -9.62
N SER A 95 14.28 0.24 -10.46
CA SER A 95 13.85 1.53 -11.03
C SER A 95 12.55 1.40 -11.82
N PHE A 96 12.46 0.37 -12.67
CA PHE A 96 11.27 0.09 -13.46
C PHE A 96 10.06 -0.22 -12.56
N ARG A 97 10.26 -1.05 -11.52
CA ARG A 97 9.24 -1.39 -10.52
C ARG A 97 8.72 -0.14 -9.82
N LEU A 98 9.61 0.65 -9.22
CA LEU A 98 9.25 1.84 -8.43
C LEU A 98 8.48 2.86 -9.26
N LEU A 99 8.90 3.09 -10.51
CA LEU A 99 8.22 4.00 -11.43
C LEU A 99 6.82 3.51 -11.80
N ARG A 100 6.67 2.22 -12.13
CA ARG A 100 5.35 1.67 -12.49
C ARG A 100 4.37 1.65 -11.33
N GLN A 101 4.85 1.39 -10.11
CA GLN A 101 4.02 1.42 -8.89
C GLN A 101 3.35 2.79 -8.70
N GLU A 102 4.00 3.86 -9.13
CA GLU A 102 3.53 5.25 -9.00
C GLU A 102 2.85 5.78 -10.26
N GLY A 103 2.55 4.90 -11.22
CA GLY A 103 1.83 5.26 -12.44
C GLY A 103 2.69 5.93 -13.52
N PHE A 104 4.02 5.99 -13.37
CA PHE A 104 4.89 6.47 -14.44
C PHE A 104 4.92 5.48 -15.60
N LYS A 105 4.84 6.02 -16.83
CA LYS A 105 4.86 5.21 -18.05
C LYS A 105 6.29 4.90 -18.46
N VAL A 106 6.77 3.72 -18.09
CA VAL A 106 8.08 3.21 -18.51
C VAL A 106 7.97 2.06 -19.52
N SER A 107 8.83 2.12 -20.53
CA SER A 107 8.92 1.11 -21.58
C SER A 107 9.73 -0.10 -21.11
N CYS A 108 9.25 -1.31 -21.43
CA CYS A 108 9.99 -2.55 -21.17
C CYS A 108 11.19 -2.76 -22.12
N VAL A 109 11.32 -1.92 -23.16
CA VAL A 109 12.43 -1.98 -24.13
C VAL A 109 13.79 -1.83 -23.44
N VAL A 110 13.86 -1.15 -22.29
CA VAL A 110 15.08 -1.03 -21.48
C VAL A 110 15.69 -2.39 -21.10
N PHE A 111 14.88 -3.45 -21.02
CA PHE A 111 15.37 -4.80 -20.68
C PHE A 111 16.00 -5.54 -21.88
N ASN A 112 15.87 -5.01 -23.11
CA ASN A 112 16.40 -5.69 -24.29
C ASN A 112 17.93 -5.78 -24.29
N LYS A 113 18.64 -4.88 -23.61
CA LYS A 113 20.10 -4.96 -23.46
C LYS A 113 20.59 -6.16 -22.63
N PHE A 114 19.70 -6.72 -21.82
CA PHE A 114 19.96 -7.94 -21.04
C PHE A 114 19.66 -9.21 -21.83
N LYS A 115 19.25 -9.08 -23.10
CA LYS A 115 19.05 -10.20 -24.00
C LYS A 115 20.24 -10.40 -24.93
N ASP A 116 20.41 -11.63 -25.38
CA ASP A 116 21.35 -12.01 -26.43
C ASP A 116 20.77 -11.76 -27.84
N GLU A 117 21.51 -12.13 -28.88
CA GLU A 117 21.11 -11.97 -30.28
C GLU A 117 19.88 -12.82 -30.66
N ASP A 118 19.64 -13.92 -29.93
CA ASP A 118 18.47 -14.79 -30.08
C ASP A 118 17.23 -14.26 -29.33
N GLY A 119 17.38 -13.13 -28.62
CA GLY A 119 16.33 -12.51 -27.83
C GLY A 119 16.04 -13.21 -26.49
N GLN A 120 16.88 -14.16 -26.08
CA GLN A 120 16.83 -14.80 -24.76
C GLN A 120 17.62 -13.98 -23.75
N PHE A 121 17.29 -14.09 -22.46
CA PHE A 121 18.08 -13.41 -21.43
C PHE A 121 19.48 -14.03 -21.33
N LYS A 122 20.52 -13.18 -21.26
CA LYS A 122 21.92 -13.60 -21.21
C LYS A 122 22.15 -14.56 -20.05
N GLU A 123 22.81 -15.69 -20.31
CA GLU A 123 23.14 -16.70 -19.28
C GLU A 123 24.00 -16.11 -18.14
N SER A 124 24.79 -15.07 -18.44
CA SER A 124 25.59 -14.34 -17.45
C SER A 124 24.76 -13.73 -16.31
N LEU A 125 23.46 -13.54 -16.48
CA LEU A 125 22.56 -13.00 -15.45
C LEU A 125 22.19 -14.04 -14.37
N THR A 126 22.37 -15.33 -14.65
CA THR A 126 21.99 -16.41 -13.72
C THR A 126 22.77 -16.39 -12.41
N SER A 127 23.95 -15.77 -12.38
CA SER A 127 24.74 -15.57 -11.16
C SER A 127 24.24 -14.39 -10.30
N ASN A 128 23.45 -13.46 -10.89
CA ASN A 128 22.90 -12.31 -10.18
C ASN A 128 21.50 -12.62 -9.65
N VAL A 129 21.44 -13.38 -8.55
CA VAL A 129 20.19 -13.81 -7.91
C VAL A 129 19.34 -12.61 -7.46
N GLU A 130 19.97 -11.55 -6.93
CA GLU A 130 19.28 -10.34 -6.48
C GLU A 130 18.64 -9.59 -7.65
N GLY A 131 19.37 -9.41 -8.76
CA GLY A 131 18.84 -8.82 -9.98
C GLY A 131 17.70 -9.64 -10.60
N MET A 132 17.80 -10.97 -10.58
CA MET A 132 16.74 -11.87 -11.05
C MET A 132 15.48 -11.79 -10.18
N LEU A 133 15.64 -11.67 -8.85
CA LEU A 133 14.52 -11.50 -7.93
C LEU A 133 13.83 -10.14 -8.16
N ALA A 134 14.60 -9.05 -8.23
CA ALA A 134 14.06 -7.72 -8.52
C ALA A 134 13.36 -7.67 -9.88
N PHE A 135 13.92 -8.34 -10.89
CA PHE A 135 13.30 -8.48 -12.21
C PHE A 135 11.97 -9.24 -12.14
N TYR A 136 11.95 -10.37 -11.43
CA TYR A 136 10.72 -11.12 -11.19
C TYR A 136 9.64 -10.26 -10.52
N GLU A 137 9.99 -9.53 -9.45
CA GLU A 137 9.07 -8.61 -8.78
C GLU A 137 8.54 -7.52 -9.71
N ALA A 138 9.41 -6.96 -10.55
CA ALA A 138 9.05 -5.93 -11.52
C ALA A 138 8.03 -6.42 -12.56
N THR A 139 8.10 -7.69 -12.97
CA THR A 139 7.13 -8.28 -13.90
C THR A 139 5.75 -8.51 -13.30
N HIS A 140 5.65 -8.69 -11.97
CA HIS A 140 4.39 -8.99 -11.29
C HIS A 140 3.49 -7.76 -11.05
N LEU A 141 3.91 -6.57 -11.50
CA LEU A 141 3.17 -5.32 -11.33
C LEU A 141 2.08 -5.05 -12.38
N GLU A 142 1.74 -6.03 -13.21
CA GLU A 142 0.72 -5.87 -14.26
C GLU A 142 -0.74 -5.78 -13.75
N GLY A 143 -0.97 -5.80 -12.44
CA GLY A 143 -2.31 -5.90 -11.84
C GLY A 143 -2.93 -4.65 -11.20
N ALA A 144 -2.23 -3.52 -11.08
CA ALA A 144 -2.65 -2.42 -10.20
C ALA A 144 -3.18 -1.15 -10.91
N TRP A 145 -3.63 -1.21 -12.17
CA TRP A 145 -4.34 -0.09 -12.82
C TRP A 145 -5.75 0.19 -12.23
N ARG A 146 -6.00 -0.13 -10.95
CA ARG A 146 -7.26 0.16 -10.24
C ARG A 146 -7.03 0.71 -8.83
N ARG A 147 -6.50 1.92 -8.79
CA ARG A 147 -6.71 2.96 -7.77
C ARG A 147 -6.27 4.21 -8.53
N ASP A 148 -7.12 4.94 -9.24
CA ASP A 148 -8.43 5.46 -8.85
C ASP A 148 -9.30 5.78 -10.08
N SER A 149 -10.61 5.90 -9.80
CA SER A 149 -11.63 6.50 -10.65
C SER A 149 -11.65 8.02 -10.53
#